data_AF-A0A8H7QWA1-F1
#
_entry.id   AF-A0A8H7QWA1-F1
#
_cell.length_a   1.000
_cell.length_b   1.000
_cell.length_c   1.000
_cell.angle_alpha   90.00
_cell.angle_beta   90.00
_cell.angle_gamma   90.00
#
_symmetry.space_group_name_H-M   'P 1'
#
loop_
_entity.id
_entity.type
_entity.pdbx_description
1 polymer ?
#
loop_
_entity_poly.entity_id
_entity_poly.type
_entity_poly.pdbx_seq_one_letter_code
_entity_poly.pdbx_strand_id
1 'polypeptide(L)'
;MVLKKKQSNKEVLTFTYPCYICGNILGKGRQVINHIEAIHGYKLPARSVGHKRPPDTLYEYKNDPSSREEYDLSHYACSSCWFHCPEAGLKELSDHINATHHPENVDSTKNKNGEIKGGEVTDIDRNAALAKARIEARKAEAETTDEEGEDEDEEMVETEDKQKNKAQPKRDMSDVYQKLNELADMFQKLFKGKEPF
;
A
#
# COMPACT_ATOMS: atom_id res chain seq x y z
N MET A 1 35.65 -21.58 19.22
CA MET A 1 34.86 -20.34 19.28
C MET A 1 34.78 -19.78 17.87
N VAL A 2 33.61 -19.87 17.23
CA VAL A 2 33.40 -19.30 15.90
C VAL A 2 33.13 -17.81 16.09
N LEU A 3 34.07 -16.96 15.67
CA LEU A 3 33.88 -15.53 15.62
C LEU A 3 32.71 -15.25 14.67
N LYS A 4 31.53 -14.91 15.22
CA LYS A 4 30.43 -14.32 14.46
C LYS A 4 30.96 -13.01 13.90
N LYS A 5 31.35 -13.03 12.63
CA LYS A 5 31.75 -11.86 11.85
C LYS A 5 30.62 -10.83 12.00
N LYS A 6 30.92 -9.70 12.66
CA LYS A 6 29.99 -8.58 12.83
C LYS A 6 29.47 -8.25 11.43
N GLN A 7 28.17 -8.47 11.18
CA GLN A 7 27.58 -8.10 9.92
C GLN A 7 27.83 -6.60 9.74
N SER A 8 28.34 -6.22 8.58
CA SER A 8 28.40 -4.82 8.14
C SER A 8 27.02 -4.21 8.39
N ASN A 9 26.95 -3.04 9.03
CA ASN A 9 25.70 -2.30 9.20
C ASN A 9 25.03 -2.19 7.82
N LYS A 10 23.98 -2.98 7.57
CA LYS A 10 23.21 -2.92 6.34
C LYS A 10 22.36 -1.66 6.41
N GLU A 11 22.25 -0.96 5.29
CA GLU A 11 21.34 0.17 5.19
C GLU A 11 19.92 -0.34 5.06
N VAL A 12 18.99 0.28 5.79
CA VAL A 12 17.58 -0.02 5.70
C VAL A 12 16.99 0.74 4.51
N LEU A 13 16.56 0.00 3.50
CA LEU A 13 16.03 0.53 2.24
C LEU A 13 14.51 0.40 2.20
N THR A 14 13.85 1.49 1.81
CA THR A 14 12.42 1.52 1.51
C THR A 14 12.18 1.81 0.02
N PHE A 15 10.96 1.52 -0.45
CA PHE A 15 10.60 1.64 -1.86
C PHE A 15 9.48 2.64 -2.09
N THR A 16 9.70 3.54 -3.03
CA THR A 16 8.70 4.42 -3.61
C THR A 16 8.32 3.92 -4.99
N TYR A 17 7.05 4.07 -5.36
CA TYR A 17 6.52 3.56 -6.63
C TYR A 17 6.03 4.73 -7.49
N PRO A 18 6.91 5.38 -8.26
CA PRO A 18 6.50 6.42 -9.20
C PRO A 18 5.97 5.85 -10.52
N CYS A 19 5.07 6.59 -11.16
CA CYS A 19 4.76 6.41 -12.56
C CYS A 19 5.93 6.91 -13.41
N TYR A 20 6.55 6.03 -14.20
CA TYR A 20 7.71 6.37 -15.03
C TYR A 20 7.41 7.36 -16.19
N ILE A 21 6.13 7.64 -16.46
CA ILE A 21 5.67 8.51 -17.53
C ILE A 21 5.43 9.93 -16.99
N CYS A 22 4.60 10.05 -15.93
CA CYS A 22 4.19 11.34 -15.39
C CYS A 22 4.81 11.71 -14.05
N GLY A 23 5.54 10.80 -13.39
CA GLY A 23 6.19 11.04 -12.11
C GLY A 23 5.30 10.92 -10.87
N ASN A 24 3.99 10.72 -11.04
CA ASN A 24 3.08 10.58 -9.89
C ASN A 24 3.48 9.40 -9.00
N ILE A 25 3.64 9.64 -7.71
CA ILE A 25 4.01 8.62 -6.72
C ILE A 25 2.74 7.96 -6.21
N LEU A 26 2.74 6.63 -6.19
CA LEU A 26 1.67 5.84 -5.58
C LEU A 26 2.23 4.97 -4.45
N GLY A 27 1.37 4.59 -3.51
CA GLY A 27 1.77 3.87 -2.31
C GLY A 27 2.21 2.42 -2.58
N LYS A 28 1.69 1.80 -3.64
CA LYS A 28 1.98 0.39 -3.97
C LYS A 28 2.21 0.18 -5.46
N GLY A 29 3.08 -0.77 -5.81
CA GLY A 29 3.35 -1.13 -7.21
C GLY A 29 2.10 -1.49 -8.02
N ARG A 30 1.09 -2.13 -7.42
CA ARG A 30 -0.18 -2.43 -8.11
C ARG A 30 -0.95 -1.16 -8.47
N GLN A 31 -0.91 -0.14 -7.61
CA GLN A 31 -1.55 1.14 -7.89
C GLN A 31 -0.86 1.84 -9.08
N VAL A 32 0.46 1.74 -9.20
CA VAL A 32 1.21 2.24 -10.36
C VAL A 32 0.78 1.55 -11.65
N ILE A 33 0.66 0.22 -11.67
CA ILE A 33 0.22 -0.51 -12.86
C ILE A 33 -1.17 -0.03 -13.29
N ASN A 34 -2.12 0.02 -12.35
CA ASN A 34 -3.47 0.48 -12.64
C ASN A 34 -3.50 1.94 -13.13
N HIS A 35 -2.67 2.81 -12.54
CA HIS A 35 -2.54 4.21 -12.96
C HIS A 35 -2.00 4.31 -14.39
N ILE A 36 -0.97 3.54 -14.73
CA ILE A 36 -0.38 3.54 -16.07
C ILE A 36 -1.38 3.04 -17.11
N GLU A 37 -2.15 1.99 -16.79
CA GLU A 37 -3.19 1.48 -17.67
C GLU A 37 -4.34 2.46 -17.85
N ALA A 38 -4.87 3.03 -16.76
CA ALA A 38 -6.02 3.92 -16.81
C ALA A 38 -5.72 5.30 -17.39
N ILE A 39 -4.56 5.88 -17.06
CA ILE A 39 -4.23 7.27 -17.40
C ILE A 39 -3.41 7.35 -18.69
N HIS A 40 -2.48 6.42 -18.89
CA HIS A 40 -1.59 6.43 -20.05
C HIS A 40 -2.01 5.40 -21.12
N GLY A 41 -2.88 4.44 -20.79
CA GLY A 41 -3.34 3.41 -21.71
C GLY A 41 -2.30 2.32 -21.97
N TYR A 42 -1.20 2.30 -21.22
CA TYR A 42 -0.14 1.32 -21.40
C TYR A 42 -0.32 0.17 -20.43
N LYS A 43 -0.03 -1.04 -20.89
CA LYS A 43 -0.18 -2.22 -20.05
C LYS A 43 1.19 -2.74 -19.63
N LEU A 44 1.39 -2.86 -18.33
CA LEU A 44 2.59 -3.45 -17.73
C LEU A 44 2.28 -4.81 -17.10
N PRO A 45 3.20 -5.77 -17.18
CA PRO A 45 3.04 -7.04 -16.50
C PRO A 45 3.07 -6.84 -14.97
N ALA A 46 2.20 -7.54 -14.26
CA ALA A 46 2.25 -7.57 -12.80
C ALA A 46 3.28 -8.59 -12.31
N ARG A 47 3.93 -8.31 -11.17
CA ARG A 47 4.75 -9.30 -10.46
C ARG A 47 3.91 -10.53 -10.11
N SER A 48 4.52 -11.72 -10.25
CA SER A 48 3.96 -12.97 -9.79
C SER A 48 3.68 -12.93 -8.28
N VAL A 49 2.46 -13.25 -7.88
CA VAL A 49 2.05 -13.30 -6.48
C VAL A 49 2.75 -14.47 -5.77
N GLY A 50 3.07 -14.33 -4.49
CA GLY A 50 3.67 -15.39 -3.67
C GLY A 50 5.20 -15.44 -3.66
N HIS A 51 5.87 -14.67 -4.52
CA HIS A 51 7.33 -14.56 -4.50
C HIS A 51 7.77 -13.35 -3.67
N LYS A 52 8.72 -13.58 -2.76
CA LYS A 52 9.38 -12.52 -1.99
C LYS A 52 10.56 -11.96 -2.78
N ARG A 53 10.86 -10.68 -2.53
CA ARG A 53 12.09 -10.04 -3.02
C ARG A 53 13.31 -10.84 -2.53
N PRO A 54 14.26 -11.20 -3.42
CA PRO A 54 15.49 -11.87 -3.02
C PRO A 54 16.28 -11.02 -1.99
N PRO A 55 16.92 -11.64 -0.99
CA PRO A 55 17.71 -10.92 0.00
C PRO A 55 18.95 -10.30 -0.64
N ASP A 56 19.35 -9.12 -0.17
CA ASP A 56 20.55 -8.41 -0.62
C ASP A 56 21.62 -8.38 0.48
N THR A 57 22.88 -8.33 0.06
CA THR A 57 24.03 -8.22 0.96
C THR A 57 24.20 -6.82 1.54
N LEU A 58 23.79 -5.78 0.80
CA LEU A 58 23.96 -4.37 1.14
C LEU A 58 22.76 -3.81 1.92
N TYR A 59 21.55 -4.28 1.59
CA TYR A 59 20.31 -3.69 2.10
C TYR A 59 19.50 -4.63 3.00
N GLU A 60 18.80 -4.01 3.96
CA GLU A 60 17.64 -4.58 4.64
C GLU A 60 16.37 -3.89 4.11
N TYR A 61 15.37 -4.67 3.67
CA TYR A 61 14.19 -4.08 3.03
C TYR A 61 13.07 -3.79 4.02
N LYS A 62 12.57 -2.56 4.00
CA LYS A 62 11.40 -2.13 4.76
C LYS A 62 10.33 -1.54 3.84
N ASN A 63 9.30 -2.35 3.56
CA ASN A 63 8.27 -2.02 2.57
C ASN A 63 7.29 -0.94 3.03
N ASP A 64 6.93 -0.95 4.32
CA ASP A 64 5.91 -0.06 4.88
C ASP A 64 6.46 0.63 6.15
N PRO A 65 7.43 1.56 6.03
CA PRO A 65 7.93 2.31 7.19
C PRO A 65 6.85 3.26 7.71
N SER A 66 6.65 3.30 9.03
CA SER A 66 5.65 4.19 9.64
C SER A 66 6.19 5.62 9.85
N SER A 67 7.51 5.80 9.86
CA SER A 67 8.19 7.10 9.99
C SER A 67 9.44 7.22 9.12
N ARG A 68 10.00 8.43 8.99
CA ARG A 68 11.26 8.70 8.27
C ARG A 68 12.47 8.03 8.92
N GLU A 69 12.43 7.85 10.24
CA GLU A 69 13.52 7.30 11.05
C GLU A 69 13.65 5.78 10.89
N GLU A 70 12.67 5.13 10.26
CA GLU A 70 12.65 3.68 10.10
C GLU A 70 13.48 3.16 8.92
N TYR A 71 14.05 4.04 8.10
CA TYR A 71 14.87 3.67 6.95
C TYR A 71 15.96 4.72 6.69
N ASP A 72 17.07 4.26 6.12
CA ASP A 72 18.21 5.10 5.78
C ASP A 72 18.03 5.70 4.38
N LEU A 73 17.62 4.86 3.42
CA LEU A 73 17.52 5.19 2.00
C LEU A 73 16.13 4.89 1.45
N SER A 74 15.70 5.68 0.47
CA SER A 74 14.50 5.43 -0.33
C SER A 74 14.89 5.30 -1.80
N HIS A 75 14.40 4.27 -2.46
CA HIS A 75 14.65 4.00 -3.88
C HIS A 75 13.32 3.90 -4.64
N TYR A 76 13.34 4.33 -5.91
CA TYR A 76 12.27 3.99 -6.83
C TYR A 76 12.30 2.51 -7.14
N ALA A 77 11.14 1.86 -7.06
CA ALA A 77 10.98 0.46 -7.39
C ALA A 77 10.13 0.26 -8.65
N CYS A 78 10.57 -0.67 -9.49
CA CYS A 78 9.74 -1.17 -10.58
C CYS A 78 8.48 -1.85 -10.02
N SER A 79 7.34 -1.56 -10.62
CA SER A 79 6.05 -2.19 -10.28
C SER A 79 5.92 -3.61 -10.84
N SER A 80 6.70 -3.94 -11.86
CA SER A 80 6.65 -5.19 -12.63
C SER A 80 7.72 -6.22 -12.26
N CYS A 81 8.83 -5.81 -11.63
CA CYS A 81 9.87 -6.73 -11.16
C CYS A 81 10.58 -6.22 -9.88
N TRP A 82 11.72 -6.83 -9.51
CA TRP A 82 12.49 -6.46 -8.32
C TRP A 82 13.53 -5.35 -8.57
N PHE A 83 13.64 -4.82 -9.78
CA PHE A 83 14.52 -3.69 -10.05
C PHE A 83 14.17 -2.47 -9.18
N HIS A 84 15.19 -1.75 -8.76
CA HIS A 84 15.08 -0.47 -8.09
C HIS A 84 16.30 0.41 -8.39
N CYS A 85 16.13 1.73 -8.28
CA CYS A 85 17.18 2.72 -8.48
C CYS A 85 17.03 3.87 -7.47
N PRO A 86 18.07 4.69 -7.24
CA PRO A 86 17.97 5.89 -6.40
C PRO A 86 16.83 6.83 -6.83
N GLU A 87 16.39 7.71 -5.92
CA GLU A 87 15.29 8.66 -6.20
C GLU A 87 15.64 9.75 -7.23
N ALA A 88 16.90 9.95 -7.59
CA ALA A 88 17.25 10.75 -8.77
C ALA A 88 17.09 9.96 -10.09
N GLY A 89 16.82 8.66 -10.02
CA GLY A 89 16.86 7.70 -11.12
C GLY A 89 15.55 7.50 -11.86
N LEU A 90 14.64 8.48 -11.93
CA LEU A 90 13.35 8.28 -12.61
C LEU A 90 13.54 7.92 -14.10
N LYS A 91 14.57 8.51 -14.73
CA LYS A 91 14.97 8.14 -16.09
C LYS A 91 15.49 6.70 -16.17
N GLU A 92 16.31 6.29 -15.22
CA GLU A 92 16.82 4.91 -15.14
C GLU A 92 15.67 3.90 -14.99
N LEU A 93 14.67 4.22 -14.17
CA LEU A 93 13.46 3.42 -14.05
C LEU A 93 12.68 3.33 -15.37
N SER A 94 12.51 4.45 -16.07
CA SER A 94 11.84 4.49 -17.38
C SER A 94 12.59 3.63 -18.40
N ASP A 95 13.91 3.80 -18.49
CA ASP A 95 14.76 3.04 -19.40
C ASP A 95 14.69 1.53 -19.08
N HIS A 96 14.73 1.15 -17.78
CA HIS A 96 14.54 -0.23 -17.33
C HIS A 96 13.18 -0.81 -17.76
N ILE A 97 12.08 -0.07 -17.53
CA ILE A 97 10.73 -0.55 -17.85
C ILE A 97 10.58 -0.77 -19.35
N ASN A 98 11.03 0.18 -20.17
CA ASN A 98 10.95 0.08 -21.62
C ASN A 98 11.80 -1.08 -22.15
N ALA A 99 13.01 -1.27 -21.61
CA ALA A 99 13.94 -2.31 -22.04
C ALA A 99 13.61 -3.72 -21.53
N THR A 100 12.95 -3.85 -20.36
CA THR A 100 12.74 -5.14 -19.70
C THR A 100 11.30 -5.64 -19.80
N HIS A 101 10.33 -4.73 -19.76
CA HIS A 101 8.91 -5.10 -19.63
C HIS A 101 8.10 -4.85 -20.89
N HIS A 102 8.66 -4.14 -21.88
CA HIS A 102 8.05 -3.89 -23.19
C HIS A 102 6.54 -3.60 -23.09
N PRO A 103 6.15 -2.46 -22.47
CA PRO A 103 4.74 -2.18 -22.23
C PRO A 103 3.92 -2.29 -23.52
N GLU A 104 2.72 -2.86 -23.42
CA GLU A 104 1.81 -2.96 -24.56
C GLU A 104 1.07 -1.62 -24.76
N ASN A 105 0.62 -1.37 -25.99
CA ASN A 105 -0.15 -0.17 -26.36
C ASN A 105 0.59 1.16 -26.13
N VAL A 106 1.92 1.17 -26.26
CA VAL A 106 2.75 2.37 -26.12
C VAL A 106 2.49 3.32 -27.29
N ASP A 107 1.60 4.27 -27.04
CA ASP A 107 1.33 5.42 -27.90
C ASP A 107 2.21 6.60 -27.50
N SER A 108 3.25 6.88 -28.29
CA SER A 108 4.22 7.97 -28.06
C SER A 108 3.59 9.35 -27.93
N THR A 109 2.37 9.57 -28.42
CA THR A 109 1.67 10.85 -28.26
C THR A 109 1.21 11.08 -26.82
N LYS A 110 0.97 10.00 -26.06
CA LYS A 110 0.53 10.04 -24.66
C LYS A 110 1.66 10.21 -23.66
N ASN A 111 2.91 10.00 -24.08
CA ASN A 111 4.10 10.20 -23.25
C ASN A 111 4.90 11.47 -23.59
N LYS A 112 4.31 12.42 -24.36
CA LYS A 112 5.00 13.63 -24.82
C LYS A 112 6.38 13.32 -25.45
N ASN A 113 6.46 12.28 -26.28
CA ASN A 113 7.71 11.81 -26.89
C ASN A 113 8.79 11.36 -25.88
N GLY A 114 8.40 10.85 -24.71
CA GLY A 114 9.33 10.35 -23.69
C GLY A 114 9.82 11.42 -22.71
N GLU A 115 9.23 12.61 -22.72
CA GLU A 115 9.55 13.66 -21.75
C GLU A 115 8.89 13.31 -20.39
N ILE A 116 9.70 12.81 -19.46
CA ILE A 116 9.27 12.41 -18.12
C ILE A 116 8.96 13.68 -17.32
N LYS A 117 7.69 13.86 -16.92
CA LYS A 117 7.24 15.05 -16.16
C LYS A 117 7.37 14.94 -14.64
N GLY A 118 8.03 13.90 -14.14
CA GLY A 118 8.35 13.77 -12.73
C GLY A 118 9.65 14.48 -12.38
N GLY A 119 9.61 15.44 -11.47
CA GLY A 119 10.81 15.95 -10.82
C GLY A 119 11.43 14.90 -9.89
N GLU A 120 12.60 15.21 -9.33
CA GLU A 120 13.18 14.47 -8.21
C GLU A 120 12.14 14.44 -7.08
N VAL A 121 11.73 13.23 -6.71
CA VAL A 121 10.84 13.05 -5.55
C VAL A 121 11.68 13.30 -4.32
N THR A 122 11.24 14.25 -3.51
CA THR A 122 11.90 14.53 -2.24
C THR A 122 11.25 13.70 -1.14
N ASP A 123 11.98 13.44 -0.06
CA ASP A 123 11.45 12.82 1.17
C ASP A 123 10.14 13.47 1.66
N ILE A 124 9.91 14.74 1.30
CA ILE A 124 8.74 15.55 1.66
C ILE A 124 7.46 15.00 1.01
N ASP A 125 7.50 14.69 -0.29
CA ASP A 125 6.32 14.23 -1.05
C ASP A 125 5.84 12.87 -0.54
N ARG A 126 6.78 12.01 -0.17
CA ARG A 126 6.50 10.70 0.40
C ARG A 126 5.94 10.79 1.82
N ASN A 127 6.50 11.66 2.65
CA ASN A 127 6.01 11.87 4.01
C ASN A 127 4.60 12.49 4.01
N ALA A 128 4.29 13.37 3.07
CA ALA A 128 2.94 13.89 2.87
C ALA A 128 1.96 12.77 2.47
N ALA A 129 2.36 11.85 1.57
CA ALA A 129 1.55 10.70 1.20
C ALA A 129 1.31 9.74 2.38
N LEU A 130 2.35 9.47 3.21
CA LEU A 130 2.23 8.66 4.42
C LEU A 130 1.30 9.31 5.46
N ALA A 131 1.44 10.62 5.68
CA ALA A 131 0.58 11.36 6.59
C ALA A 131 -0.89 11.34 6.13
N LYS A 132 -1.14 11.54 4.83
CA LYS A 132 -2.48 11.47 4.24
C LYS A 132 -3.09 10.08 4.39
N ALA A 133 -2.34 9.02 4.09
CA ALA A 133 -2.80 7.64 4.25
C ALA A 133 -3.19 7.32 5.71
N ARG A 134 -2.47 7.89 6.68
CA ARG A 134 -2.79 7.74 8.11
C ARG A 134 -4.09 8.46 8.49
N ILE A 135 -4.33 9.65 7.95
CA ILE A 135 -5.57 10.40 8.16
C ILE A 135 -6.76 9.64 7.55
N GLU A 136 -6.61 9.13 6.34
CA GLU A 136 -7.65 8.33 5.67
C GLU A 136 -7.94 7.03 6.41
N ALA A 137 -6.92 6.32 6.90
CA ALA A 137 -7.10 5.13 7.72
C ALA A 137 -7.86 5.42 9.03
N ARG A 138 -7.50 6.51 9.74
CA ARG A 138 -8.23 6.93 10.94
C ARG A 138 -9.68 7.32 10.66
N LYS A 139 -9.93 7.99 9.53
CA LYS A 139 -11.29 8.36 9.12
C LYS A 139 -12.13 7.11 8.83
N ALA A 140 -11.58 6.13 8.12
CA ALA A 140 -12.24 4.87 7.84
C ALA A 140 -12.52 4.04 9.11
N GLU A 141 -11.65 4.12 10.13
CA GLU A 141 -11.90 3.50 11.44
C GLU A 141 -13.00 4.23 12.23
N ALA A 142 -13.05 5.57 12.17
CA ALA A 142 -14.08 6.36 12.84
C ALA A 142 -15.48 6.20 12.20
N GLU A 143 -15.57 6.03 10.87
CA GLU A 143 -16.83 5.84 10.14
C GLU A 143 -17.50 4.47 10.39
N THR A 144 -16.85 3.57 11.16
CA THR A 144 -17.41 2.26 11.55
C THR A 144 -18.01 2.24 12.96
N THR A 145 -18.04 3.38 13.63
CA THR A 145 -18.65 3.60 14.94
C THR A 145 -19.40 4.92 14.86
N ASP A 146 -20.64 4.89 14.36
CA ASP A 146 -21.73 5.81 14.75
C ASP A 146 -22.98 5.53 13.89
N GLU A 147 -23.75 4.54 14.32
CA GLU A 147 -25.22 4.64 14.30
C GLU A 147 -25.66 4.24 15.71
N GLU A 148 -25.77 5.23 16.61
CA GLU A 148 -26.80 5.34 17.64
C GLU A 148 -26.50 6.56 18.54
N GLY A 149 -27.43 7.52 18.55
CA GLY A 149 -27.62 8.44 19.67
C GLY A 149 -27.48 9.93 19.35
N GLU A 150 -28.59 10.54 18.95
CA GLU A 150 -28.88 11.96 19.21
C GLU A 150 -28.77 12.23 20.73
N ASP A 151 -28.08 13.30 21.13
CA ASP A 151 -28.61 14.32 22.05
C ASP A 151 -27.58 15.45 22.24
N GLU A 152 -28.10 16.68 22.17
CA GLU A 152 -27.39 17.95 22.31
C GLU A 152 -27.05 18.29 23.77
N ASP A 153 -25.97 19.08 23.89
CA ASP A 153 -25.69 20.14 24.87
C ASP A 153 -25.13 19.86 26.29
N GLU A 154 -23.89 20.37 26.42
CA GLU A 154 -23.36 21.28 27.44
C GLU A 154 -22.53 20.80 28.67
N GLU A 155 -21.41 21.53 28.81
CA GLU A 155 -20.54 21.81 29.97
C GLU A 155 -19.51 20.79 30.52
N MET A 156 -18.24 21.09 30.18
CA MET A 156 -17.09 21.40 31.07
C MET A 156 -16.78 20.48 32.27
N VAL A 157 -15.51 20.04 32.37
CA VAL A 157 -14.58 20.29 33.51
C VAL A 157 -13.31 19.43 33.36
N GLU A 158 -12.15 20.08 33.47
CA GLU A 158 -10.82 19.47 33.62
C GLU A 158 -10.72 18.62 34.88
N THR A 159 -10.05 17.46 34.83
CA THR A 159 -9.21 16.96 35.94
C THR A 159 -8.29 15.82 35.49
N GLU A 160 -7.11 15.80 36.12
CA GLU A 160 -5.96 14.94 35.86
C GLU A 160 -6.12 13.46 36.32
N ASP A 161 -5.36 12.60 35.65
CA ASP A 161 -4.83 11.28 36.04
C ASP A 161 -5.70 10.25 36.78
N LYS A 162 -6.00 9.14 36.09
CA LYS A 162 -6.03 7.78 36.68
C LYS A 162 -6.00 6.67 35.62
N GLN A 163 -4.91 5.88 35.63
CA GLN A 163 -4.85 4.54 35.07
C GLN A 163 -6.01 3.67 35.62
N LYS A 164 -6.89 3.14 34.76
CA LYS A 164 -7.67 1.92 35.04
C LYS A 164 -7.88 1.08 33.77
N ASN A 165 -7.75 -0.22 34.00
CA ASN A 165 -7.72 -1.34 33.08
C ASN A 165 -8.80 -1.39 32.00
N LYS A 166 -8.37 -1.76 30.78
CA LYS A 166 -9.15 -2.39 29.72
C LYS A 166 -10.03 -3.51 30.27
N ALA A 167 -11.34 -3.39 30.09
CA ALA A 167 -12.22 -4.52 29.87
C ALA A 167 -12.79 -4.37 28.45
N GLN A 168 -12.29 -5.18 27.51
CA GLN A 168 -12.90 -5.27 26.19
C GLN A 168 -14.29 -5.91 26.33
N PRO A 169 -15.33 -5.38 25.67
CA PRO A 169 -16.61 -6.08 25.58
C PRO A 169 -16.36 -7.38 24.81
N LYS A 170 -16.66 -8.51 25.45
CA LYS A 170 -16.63 -9.82 24.80
C LYS A 170 -17.67 -9.79 23.68
N ARG A 171 -17.21 -9.77 22.43
CA ARG A 171 -18.08 -10.01 21.28
C ARG A 171 -18.73 -11.38 21.48
N ASP A 172 -20.06 -11.39 21.57
CA ASP A 172 -20.84 -12.59 21.77
C ASP A 172 -20.72 -13.48 20.52
N MET A 173 -19.95 -14.56 20.63
CA MET A 173 -19.74 -15.51 19.55
C MET A 173 -21.06 -16.17 19.09
N SER A 174 -22.11 -16.15 19.93
CA SER A 174 -23.43 -16.66 19.57
C SER A 174 -24.01 -15.93 18.35
N ASP A 175 -23.79 -14.62 18.25
CA ASP A 175 -24.32 -13.80 17.15
C ASP A 175 -23.63 -14.12 15.80
N VAL A 176 -22.34 -14.48 15.85
CA VAL A 176 -21.58 -14.91 14.66
C VAL A 176 -22.06 -16.27 14.16
N TYR A 177 -22.33 -17.22 15.07
CA TYR A 177 -22.85 -18.54 14.69
C TYR A 177 -24.29 -18.46 14.15
N GLN A 178 -25.11 -17.56 14.69
CA GLN A 178 -26.47 -17.33 14.21
C GLN A 178 -26.48 -16.77 12.78
N LYS A 179 -25.64 -15.77 12.51
CA LYS A 179 -25.48 -15.19 11.16
C LYS A 179 -24.94 -16.19 10.14
N LEU A 180 -24.04 -17.09 10.54
CA LEU A 180 -23.54 -18.18 9.69
C LEU A 180 -24.63 -19.18 9.32
N ASN A 181 -25.51 -19.54 10.26
CA ASN A 181 -26.63 -20.43 9.99
C ASN A 181 -27.67 -19.79 9.08
N GLU A 182 -27.99 -18.51 9.27
CA GLU A 182 -28.90 -17.76 8.39
C GLU A 182 -28.37 -17.67 6.96
N LEU A 183 -27.05 -17.48 6.79
CA LEU A 183 -26.42 -17.48 5.48
C LEU A 183 -26.51 -18.85 4.80
N ALA A 184 -26.24 -19.93 5.55
CA ALA A 184 -26.34 -21.29 5.05
C ALA A 184 -27.77 -21.64 4.60
N ASP A 185 -28.78 -21.19 5.34
CA ASP A 185 -30.19 -21.40 5.00
C ASP A 185 -30.62 -20.62 3.74
N MET A 186 -30.13 -19.38 3.56
CA MET A 186 -30.33 -18.65 2.31
C MET A 186 -29.72 -19.37 1.11
N PHE A 187 -28.50 -19.86 1.26
CA PHE A 187 -27.83 -20.62 0.21
C PHE A 187 -28.61 -21.89 -0.16
N GLN A 188 -29.08 -22.66 0.82
CA GLN A 188 -29.89 -23.85 0.53
C GLN A 188 -31.21 -23.52 -0.17
N LYS A 189 -31.87 -22.41 0.18
CA LYS A 189 -33.10 -21.97 -0.49
C LYS A 189 -32.87 -21.55 -1.94
N LEU A 190 -31.73 -20.91 -2.24
CA LEU A 190 -31.35 -20.51 -3.60
C LEU A 190 -31.09 -21.72 -4.52
N PHE A 191 -30.57 -22.81 -3.98
CA PHE A 191 -30.21 -24.01 -4.76
C PHE A 191 -31.29 -25.11 -4.80
N LYS A 192 -32.29 -25.07 -3.91
CA LYS A 192 -33.42 -26.03 -3.92
C LYS A 192 -34.53 -25.69 -4.93
N GLY A 193 -34.42 -24.57 -5.67
CA GLY A 193 -35.44 -24.11 -6.63
C GLY A 193 -35.15 -24.35 -8.11
N LYS A 194 -34.06 -25.05 -8.47
CA LYS A 194 -33.79 -25.46 -9.85
C LYS A 194 -33.94 -26.98 -9.98
N GLU A 195 -35.15 -27.43 -10.29
CA GLU A 195 -35.30 -28.78 -10.85
C GLU A 195 -34.66 -28.82 -12.25
N PRO A 196 -33.96 -29.92 -12.59
CA PRO A 196 -33.38 -30.09 -13.92
C PRO A 196 -34.49 -30.40 -14.93
N PHE A 197 -34.58 -29.58 -15.99
CA PHE A 197 -35.17 -29.97 -17.26
C PHE A 197 -34.16 -30.79 -18.07
#